data_AF-A0A1F2YIH8-F1
#
_entry.id   AF-A0A1F2YIH8-F1
#
_cell.length_a   1.000
_cell.length_b   1.000
_cell.length_c   1.000
_cell.angle_alpha   90.00
_cell.angle_beta   90.00
_cell.angle_gamma   90.00
#
_symmetry.space_group_name_H-M   'P 1'
#
loop_
_entity.id
_entity.type
_entity.pdbx_description
1 polymer ?
#
loop_
_entity_poly.entity_id
_entity_poly.type
_entity_poly.pdbx_seq_one_letter_code
_entity_poly.pdbx_strand_id
1 'polypeptide(L)'
;MVRAVLFDLDGTLLNRDASLRDFVAHQHARLNRFLSHIPLDEYVQRFLQLDSDGRVWKDKVYQSLVEEFTIEGMEWPSLLQDYWDHFHNHCIPFPNLDVTLATLQAQGIRLGMITNGYGEFQTRSIRALGIHHYFDAVLISEWEGVRKPDP
;
A
#
# COMPACT_ATOMS: atom_id res chain seq x y z
N MET A 1 -3.59 3.93 33.28
CA MET A 1 -2.94 2.82 32.54
C MET A 1 -3.58 2.74 31.17
N VAL A 2 -2.79 2.62 30.10
CA VAL A 2 -3.30 2.48 28.73
C VAL A 2 -3.95 1.11 28.60
N ARG A 3 -5.15 1.05 27.99
CA ARG A 3 -5.92 -0.19 27.80
C ARG A 3 -6.00 -0.65 26.34
N ALA A 4 -5.76 0.27 25.41
CA ALA A 4 -5.76 0.00 23.99
C ALA A 4 -4.77 0.89 23.25
N VAL A 5 -4.26 0.40 22.13
CA VAL A 5 -3.43 1.16 21.18
C VAL A 5 -4.08 1.07 19.80
N LEU A 6 -4.16 2.21 19.12
CA LEU A 6 -4.63 2.31 17.74
C LEU A 6 -3.43 2.52 16.83
N PHE A 7 -3.34 1.72 15.78
CA PHE A 7 -2.31 1.81 14.77
C PHE A 7 -2.85 2.35 13.45
N ASP A 8 -2.02 3.12 12.75
CA ASP A 8 -2.16 3.26 11.30
C ASP A 8 -1.53 2.05 10.59
N LEU A 9 -1.81 1.87 9.30
CA LEU A 9 -1.20 0.84 8.47
C LEU A 9 0.01 1.39 7.69
N ASP A 10 -0.27 2.21 6.69
CA ASP A 10 0.70 2.76 5.75
C ASP A 10 1.72 3.67 6.45
N GLY A 11 3.01 3.36 6.29
CA GLY A 11 4.08 4.16 6.92
C GLY A 11 4.21 3.93 8.43
N THR A 12 3.45 3.00 9.02
CA THR A 12 3.55 2.63 10.45
C THR A 12 3.82 1.15 10.64
N LEU A 13 2.97 0.27 10.09
CA LEU A 13 3.13 -1.19 10.14
C LEU A 13 3.59 -1.74 8.79
N LEU A 14 2.99 -1.23 7.71
CA LEU A 14 3.42 -1.47 6.34
C LEU A 14 4.51 -0.46 5.97
N ASN A 15 5.70 -0.95 5.60
CA ASN A 15 6.74 -0.12 4.98
C ASN A 15 6.34 0.15 3.52
N ARG A 16 5.43 1.11 3.37
CA ARG A 16 4.80 1.47 2.11
C ARG A 16 5.81 1.82 1.02
N ASP A 17 6.84 2.58 1.35
CA ASP A 17 7.86 3.03 0.40
C ASP A 17 8.68 1.87 -0.16
N ALA A 18 9.11 0.94 0.71
CA ALA A 18 9.80 -0.27 0.27
C ALA A 18 8.86 -1.15 -0.57
N SER A 19 7.61 -1.31 -0.12
CA SER A 19 6.60 -2.14 -0.81
C SER A 19 6.28 -1.60 -2.20
N LEU A 20 6.12 -0.29 -2.35
CA LEU A 20 5.86 0.34 -3.65
C LEU A 20 7.06 0.22 -4.57
N ARG A 21 8.29 0.46 -4.09
CA ARG A 21 9.50 0.28 -4.91
C ARG A 21 9.61 -1.13 -5.45
N ASP A 22 9.42 -2.13 -4.58
CA ASP A 22 9.49 -3.53 -4.95
C ASP A 22 8.37 -3.88 -5.96
N PHE A 23 7.13 -3.47 -5.68
CA PHE A 23 6.02 -3.69 -6.59
C PHE A 23 6.25 -3.07 -7.98
N VAL A 24 6.62 -1.79 -8.05
CA VAL A 24 6.75 -1.07 -9.33
C VAL A 24 7.86 -1.65 -10.18
N ALA A 25 8.97 -2.07 -9.56
CA ALA A 25 10.04 -2.76 -10.27
C ALA A 25 9.57 -4.10 -10.85
N HIS A 26 8.77 -4.87 -10.10
CA HIS A 26 8.22 -6.12 -10.59
C HIS A 26 7.12 -5.92 -11.64
N GLN A 27 6.28 -4.88 -11.52
CA GLN A 27 5.32 -4.51 -12.55
C GLN A 27 6.03 -4.17 -13.87
N HIS A 28 7.10 -3.37 -13.81
CA HIS A 28 7.95 -3.06 -14.97
C HIS A 28 8.46 -4.33 -15.65
N ALA A 29 9.01 -5.26 -14.87
CA ALA A 29 9.51 -6.54 -15.38
C ALA A 29 8.40 -7.44 -15.96
N ARG A 30 7.26 -7.58 -15.28
CA ARG A 30 6.12 -8.41 -15.75
C ARG A 30 5.51 -7.85 -17.03
N LEU A 31 5.44 -6.52 -17.15
CA LEU A 31 4.83 -5.82 -18.27
C LEU A 31 5.88 -5.28 -19.26
N ASN A 32 7.06 -5.90 -19.29
CA ASN A 32 8.21 -5.52 -20.12
C ASN A 32 7.85 -5.32 -21.60
N ARG A 33 6.89 -6.08 -22.14
CA ARG A 33 6.38 -5.88 -23.50
C ARG A 33 5.97 -4.43 -23.80
N PHE A 34 5.41 -3.74 -22.81
CA PHE A 34 4.88 -2.38 -22.93
C PHE A 34 5.79 -1.33 -22.28
N LEU A 35 6.64 -1.74 -21.32
CA LEU A 35 7.44 -0.83 -20.50
C LEU A 35 8.95 -0.88 -20.80
N SER A 36 9.40 -1.79 -21.68
CA SER A 36 10.83 -2.01 -21.99
C SER A 36 11.57 -0.79 -22.52
N HIS A 37 10.87 0.16 -23.16
CA HIS A 37 11.47 1.39 -23.69
C HIS A 37 11.77 2.42 -22.60
N ILE A 38 11.23 2.24 -21.39
CA ILE A 38 11.44 3.12 -20.25
C ILE A 38 12.50 2.49 -19.34
N PRO A 39 13.59 3.19 -19.02
CA PRO A 39 14.55 2.71 -18.03
C PRO A 39 13.88 2.44 -16.69
N LEU A 40 14.18 1.28 -16.08
CA LEU A 40 13.56 0.85 -14.81
C LEU A 40 13.66 1.92 -13.71
N ASP A 41 14.86 2.47 -13.51
CA ASP A 41 15.10 3.47 -12.47
C ASP A 41 14.26 4.74 -12.69
N GLU A 42 14.09 5.15 -13.95
CA GLU A 42 13.28 6.31 -14.32
C GLU A 42 11.79 6.05 -14.06
N TYR A 43 11.29 4.87 -14.45
CA TYR A 43 9.91 4.46 -14.20
C TYR A 43 9.59 4.42 -12.71
N VAL A 44 10.44 3.78 -11.90
CA VAL A 44 10.26 3.67 -10.45
C VAL A 44 10.34 5.04 -9.79
N GLN A 45 11.36 5.85 -10.12
CA GLN A 45 11.49 7.18 -9.53
C GLN A 45 10.30 8.06 -9.88
N ARG A 46 9.86 8.05 -11.14
CA ARG A 46 8.75 8.89 -11.57
C ARG A 46 7.43 8.49 -10.92
N PHE A 47 7.18 7.18 -10.81
CA PHE A 47 6.01 6.66 -10.10
C PHE A 47 5.96 7.18 -8.65
N LEU A 48 7.07 7.09 -7.91
CA LEU A 48 7.11 7.50 -6.50
C LEU A 48 6.93 9.02 -6.34
N GLN A 49 7.47 9.82 -7.26
CA GLN A 49 7.26 11.27 -7.26
C GLN A 49 5.78 11.62 -7.45
N LEU A 50 5.12 10.99 -8.44
CA LEU A 50 3.72 11.21 -8.74
C LEU A 50 2.79 10.75 -7.61
N ASP A 51 3.14 9.66 -6.93
CA ASP A 51 2.40 9.12 -5.79
C ASP A 51 2.29 10.11 -4.61
N SER A 52 3.28 11.00 -4.46
CA SER A 52 3.27 12.08 -3.45
C SER A 52 3.00 11.57 -2.02
N ASP A 53 3.73 10.54 -1.59
CA ASP A 53 3.55 9.86 -0.30
C ASP A 53 2.11 9.36 -0.06
N GLY A 54 1.43 8.92 -1.13
CA GLY A 54 0.05 8.43 -1.08
C GLY A 54 -1.03 9.50 -1.01
N ARG A 55 -0.69 10.77 -1.23
CA ARG A 55 -1.66 11.86 -1.41
C ARG A 55 -2.37 11.78 -2.76
N VAL A 56 -1.72 11.18 -3.76
CA VAL A 56 -2.27 10.98 -5.10
C VAL A 56 -2.60 9.51 -5.27
N TRP A 57 -3.84 9.23 -5.68
CA TRP A 57 -4.25 7.86 -5.95
C TRP A 57 -3.67 7.36 -7.28
N LYS A 58 -3.54 6.03 -7.39
CA LYS A 58 -2.80 5.39 -8.49
C LYS A 58 -3.45 5.57 -9.85
N ASP A 59 -4.75 5.87 -9.92
CA ASP A 59 -5.40 6.27 -11.16
C ASP A 59 -4.70 7.48 -11.81
N LYS A 60 -4.43 8.52 -11.02
CA LYS A 60 -3.73 9.73 -11.47
C LYS A 60 -2.27 9.49 -11.75
N VAL A 61 -1.60 8.69 -10.91
CA VAL A 61 -0.21 8.29 -11.16
C VAL A 61 -0.09 7.58 -12.52
N TYR A 62 -0.92 6.57 -12.78
CA TYR A 62 -0.86 5.83 -14.04
C TYR A 62 -1.32 6.64 -15.25
N GLN A 63 -2.29 7.54 -15.10
CA GLN A 63 -2.66 8.49 -16.16
C GLN A 63 -1.45 9.33 -16.59
N SER A 64 -0.73 9.92 -15.63
CA SER A 64 0.49 10.70 -15.90
C SER A 64 1.60 9.84 -16.50
N LEU A 65 1.84 8.63 -15.99
CA LEU A 65 2.89 7.75 -16.52
C LEU A 65 2.63 7.35 -17.99
N VAL A 66 1.38 7.03 -18.34
CA VAL A 66 1.02 6.68 -19.72
C VAL A 66 1.24 7.85 -20.66
N GLU A 67 0.86 9.06 -20.25
CA GLU A 67 1.05 10.28 -21.04
C GLU A 67 2.53 10.65 -21.17
N GLU A 68 3.26 10.74 -20.05
CA GLU A 68 4.65 11.21 -20.02
C GLU A 68 5.62 10.27 -20.75
N PHE A 69 5.44 8.95 -20.59
CA PHE A 69 6.30 7.95 -21.22
C PHE A 69 5.78 7.46 -22.57
N THR A 70 4.64 7.97 -23.04
CA THR A 70 3.99 7.54 -24.28
C THR A 70 3.87 6.01 -24.32
N ILE A 71 3.24 5.43 -23.29
CA ILE A 71 3.11 3.96 -23.17
C ILE A 71 2.10 3.47 -24.22
N GLU A 72 2.59 2.76 -25.23
CA GLU A 72 1.75 2.24 -26.31
C GLU A 72 1.22 0.82 -26.00
N GLY A 73 -0.03 0.56 -26.39
CA GLY A 73 -0.65 -0.77 -26.27
C GLY A 73 -1.06 -1.18 -24.86
N MET A 74 -0.93 -0.28 -23.87
CA MET A 74 -1.35 -0.49 -22.49
C MET A 74 -1.93 0.78 -21.89
N GLU A 75 -3.20 0.72 -21.52
CA GLU A 75 -3.93 1.83 -20.93
C GLU A 75 -3.76 1.90 -19.41
N TRP A 76 -3.86 3.10 -18.84
CA TRP A 76 -3.72 3.32 -17.39
C TRP A 76 -4.64 2.44 -16.51
N PRO A 77 -5.89 2.09 -16.90
CA PRO A 77 -6.71 1.20 -16.09
C PRO A 77 -6.12 -0.21 -15.99
N SER A 78 -5.38 -0.67 -17.00
CA SER A 78 -4.73 -1.98 -16.97
C SER A 78 -3.55 -2.01 -16.00
N LEU A 79 -2.76 -0.92 -15.96
CA LEU A 79 -1.70 -0.74 -14.97
C LEU A 79 -2.25 -0.64 -13.55
N LEU A 80 -3.38 0.07 -13.39
CA LEU A 80 -4.08 0.15 -12.11
C LEU A 80 -4.62 -1.22 -11.67
N GLN A 81 -5.19 -1.99 -12.60
CA GLN A 81 -5.66 -3.33 -12.29
C GLN A 81 -4.52 -4.25 -11.84
N ASP A 82 -3.37 -4.21 -12.52
CA ASP A 82 -2.18 -4.96 -12.10
C ASP A 82 -1.70 -4.56 -10.69
N TYR A 83 -1.84 -3.29 -10.32
CA TYR A 83 -1.58 -2.82 -8.96
C TYR A 83 -2.54 -3.43 -7.93
N TRP A 84 -3.84 -3.43 -8.21
CA TRP A 84 -4.83 -4.06 -7.34
C TRP A 84 -4.60 -5.57 -7.16
N ASP A 85 -4.19 -6.23 -8.24
CA ASP A 85 -4.05 -7.68 -8.27
C ASP A 85 -2.73 -8.15 -7.66
N HIS A 86 -1.67 -7.35 -7.69
CA HIS A 86 -0.35 -7.84 -7.30
C HIS A 86 0.31 -7.07 -6.16
N PHE A 87 -0.08 -5.84 -5.81
CA PHE A 87 0.61 -5.05 -4.77
C PHE A 87 0.74 -5.79 -3.44
N HIS A 88 -0.30 -6.53 -3.03
CA HIS A 88 -0.29 -7.27 -1.78
C HIS A 88 0.82 -8.33 -1.68
N ASN A 89 1.32 -8.84 -2.81
CA ASN A 89 2.44 -9.78 -2.83
C ASN A 89 3.79 -9.12 -2.53
N HIS A 90 3.83 -7.79 -2.49
CA HIS A 90 5.02 -6.97 -2.28
C HIS A 90 4.94 -6.18 -0.96
N CYS A 91 3.98 -6.50 -0.08
CA CYS A 91 3.86 -5.85 1.22
C CYS A 91 5.03 -6.20 2.13
N ILE A 92 5.87 -5.22 2.43
CA ILE A 92 7.04 -5.34 3.30
C ILE A 92 6.71 -4.70 4.66
N PRO A 93 6.81 -5.43 5.79
CA PRO A 93 6.61 -4.85 7.12
C PRO A 93 7.78 -3.95 7.55
N PHE A 94 7.54 -3.05 8.50
CA PHE A 94 8.65 -2.46 9.25
C PHE A 94 9.33 -3.51 10.16
N PRO A 95 10.61 -3.34 10.51
CA PRO A 95 11.30 -4.24 11.42
C PRO A 95 10.56 -4.39 12.76
N ASN A 96 10.59 -5.59 13.33
CA ASN A 96 9.96 -5.94 14.61
C ASN A 96 8.42 -5.80 14.65
N LEU A 97 7.73 -5.77 13.50
CA LEU A 97 6.26 -5.73 13.43
C LEU A 97 5.60 -6.77 14.35
N ASP A 98 5.85 -8.06 14.10
CA ASP A 98 5.25 -9.15 14.89
C ASP A 98 5.65 -9.10 16.36
N VAL A 99 6.93 -8.89 16.65
CA VAL A 99 7.44 -8.80 18.03
C VAL A 99 6.73 -7.69 18.80
N THR A 100 6.50 -6.55 18.15
CA THR A 100 5.82 -5.40 18.75
C THR A 100 4.35 -5.71 19.05
N LEU A 101 3.60 -6.21 18.07
CA LEU A 101 2.19 -6.54 18.23
C LEU A 101 1.98 -7.64 19.26
N ALA A 102 2.77 -8.71 19.21
CA ALA A 102 2.72 -9.82 20.16
C ALA A 102 3.04 -9.36 21.60
N THR A 103 4.05 -8.48 21.76
CA THR A 103 4.41 -7.95 23.09
C THR A 103 3.28 -7.13 23.70
N LEU A 104 2.64 -6.26 22.93
CA LEU A 104 1.51 -5.45 23.41
C LEU A 104 0.31 -6.34 23.78
N GLN A 105 0.01 -7.34 22.95
CA GLN A 105 -1.06 -8.29 23.23
C GLN A 105 -0.77 -9.11 24.51
N ALA A 106 0.47 -9.56 24.71
CA ALA A 106 0.88 -10.29 25.91
C ALA A 106 0.78 -9.45 27.21
N GLN A 107 0.85 -8.12 27.09
CA GLN A 107 0.61 -7.19 28.20
C GLN A 107 -0.89 -6.96 28.49
N GLY A 108 -1.79 -7.60 27.73
CA GLY A 108 -3.24 -7.43 27.86
C GLY A 108 -3.77 -6.13 27.25
N ILE A 109 -2.99 -5.48 26.38
CA ILE A 109 -3.42 -4.26 25.67
C ILE A 109 -4.19 -4.67 24.42
N ARG A 110 -5.39 -4.09 24.24
CA ARG A 110 -6.21 -4.28 23.03
C ARG A 110 -5.65 -3.51 21.84
N LEU A 111 -5.70 -4.10 20.66
CA LEU A 111 -5.11 -3.49 19.47
C LEU A 111 -6.20 -3.18 18.45
N GLY A 112 -6.26 -1.92 18.01
CA GLY A 112 -7.12 -1.49 16.91
C GLY A 112 -6.29 -0.93 15.76
N MET A 113 -6.85 -0.96 14.55
CA MET A 113 -6.27 -0.31 13.38
C MET A 113 -7.26 0.69 12.80
N ILE A 114 -6.79 1.90 12.48
CA ILE A 114 -7.56 2.92 11.76
C ILE A 114 -6.73 3.39 10.58
N THR A 115 -7.18 3.11 9.37
CA THR A 115 -6.43 3.42 8.15
C THR A 115 -7.29 4.05 7.06
N ASN A 116 -6.69 4.96 6.29
CA ASN A 116 -7.33 5.57 5.14
C ASN A 116 -7.02 4.76 3.88
N GLY A 117 -8.03 4.44 3.08
CA GLY A 117 -7.83 3.71 1.84
C GLY A 117 -9.08 2.95 1.41
N TYR A 118 -8.91 2.15 0.37
CA TYR A 118 -9.94 1.24 -0.10
C TYR A 118 -9.94 -0.02 0.76
N GLY A 119 -11.13 -0.46 1.16
CA GLY A 119 -11.33 -1.53 2.12
C GLY A 119 -10.71 -2.85 1.68
N GLU A 120 -11.00 -3.28 0.45
CA GLU A 120 -10.43 -4.53 -0.07
C GLU A 120 -8.90 -4.44 -0.21
N PHE A 121 -8.39 -3.30 -0.67
CA PHE A 121 -6.95 -3.09 -0.84
C PHE A 121 -6.20 -3.19 0.49
N GLN A 122 -6.65 -2.45 1.50
CA GLN A 122 -6.04 -2.46 2.84
C GLN A 122 -6.19 -3.84 3.48
N THR A 123 -7.31 -4.53 3.29
CA THR A 123 -7.52 -5.90 3.79
C THR A 123 -6.52 -6.88 3.19
N ARG A 124 -6.25 -6.80 1.88
CA ARG A 124 -5.24 -7.64 1.22
C ARG A 124 -3.85 -7.36 1.78
N SER A 125 -3.49 -6.09 2.00
CA SER A 125 -2.21 -5.70 2.62
C SER A 125 -2.07 -6.24 4.05
N ILE A 126 -3.10 -6.11 4.89
CA ILE A 126 -3.10 -6.61 6.26
C ILE A 126 -2.94 -8.13 6.30
N ARG A 127 -3.61 -8.85 5.40
CA ARG A 127 -3.48 -10.32 5.28
C ARG A 127 -2.11 -10.73 4.77
N ALA A 128 -1.57 -10.02 3.80
CA ALA A 128 -0.23 -10.28 3.26
C ALA A 128 0.87 -10.11 4.33
N LEU A 129 0.71 -9.14 5.22
CA LEU A 129 1.58 -8.97 6.39
C LEU A 129 1.36 -10.02 7.49
N GLY A 130 0.30 -10.83 7.40
CA GLY A 130 -0.02 -11.85 8.41
C GLY A 130 -0.56 -11.32 9.74
N ILE A 131 -0.80 -10.01 9.87
CA ILE A 131 -1.07 -9.35 11.17
C ILE A 131 -2.55 -9.22 11.54
N HIS A 132 -3.48 -9.64 10.68
CA HIS A 132 -4.92 -9.46 10.92
C HIS A 132 -5.38 -9.99 12.29
N HIS A 133 -4.79 -11.10 12.74
CA HIS A 133 -5.18 -11.80 13.96
C HIS A 133 -4.81 -11.07 15.26
N TYR A 134 -3.96 -10.04 15.20
CA TYR A 134 -3.60 -9.25 16.38
C TYR A 134 -4.66 -8.20 16.75
N PHE A 135 -5.52 -7.80 15.82
CA PHE A 135 -6.41 -6.65 15.98
C PHE A 135 -7.82 -7.06 16.39
N ASP A 136 -8.33 -6.42 17.45
CA ASP A 136 -9.72 -6.54 17.91
C ASP A 136 -10.69 -5.82 16.96
N ALA A 137 -10.21 -4.77 16.28
CA ALA A 137 -10.97 -3.98 15.32
C ALA A 137 -10.06 -3.38 14.23
N VAL A 138 -10.56 -3.38 12.99
CA VAL A 138 -9.91 -2.74 11.84
C VAL A 138 -10.95 -1.85 11.17
N LEU A 139 -10.73 -0.54 11.21
CA LEU A 139 -11.59 0.48 10.62
C LEU A 139 -10.90 1.07 9.39
N ILE A 140 -11.58 1.01 8.24
CA ILE A 140 -11.04 1.45 6.95
C ILE A 140 -11.96 2.52 6.39
N SER A 141 -11.38 3.68 6.03
CA SER A 141 -12.16 4.88 5.72
C SER A 141 -13.26 4.71 4.66
N GLU A 142 -13.03 3.87 3.64
CA GLU A 142 -14.06 3.60 2.62
C GLU A 142 -15.31 2.95 3.22
N TRP A 143 -15.13 1.98 4.12
CA TRP A 143 -16.23 1.26 4.73
C TRP A 143 -16.96 2.09 5.78
N GLU A 144 -16.23 2.90 6.53
CA GLU A 144 -16.81 3.79 7.54
C GLU A 144 -17.45 5.04 6.94
N GLY A 145 -17.18 5.35 5.66
CA GLY A 145 -17.66 6.58 5.00
C GLY A 145 -17.03 7.86 5.56
N VAL A 146 -16.01 7.74 6.41
CA VAL A 146 -15.30 8.83 7.08
C VAL A 146 -13.79 8.62 6.99
N ARG A 147 -13.03 9.70 6.78
CA ARG A 147 -11.58 9.64 6.55
C ARG A 147 -10.85 10.38 7.67
N LYS A 148 -9.75 9.81 8.20
CA LYS A 148 -8.86 10.56 9.11
C LYS A 148 -8.40 11.86 8.42
N PRO A 149 -8.35 13.00 9.12
CA PRO A 149 -8.44 13.16 10.58
C PRO A 149 -9.84 13.55 11.11
N ASP A 150 -10.92 13.22 10.39
CA ASP A 150 -12.29 13.49 10.86
C ASP A 150 -12.59 12.72 12.18
N PRO A 151 -13.25 13.34 13.17
CA PRO A 151 -13.35 12.85 14.55
C PRO A 151 -14.36 11.71 14.80
#